data_AF-A0A964VAA0-F1
#
_entry.id   AF-A0A964VAA0-F1
#
_cell.length_a   1.000
_cell.length_b   1.000
_cell.length_c   1.000
_cell.angle_alpha   90.00
_cell.angle_beta   90.00
_cell.angle_gamma   90.00
#
_symmetry.space_group_name_H-M   'P 1'
#
loop_
_entity.id
_entity.type
_entity.pdbx_description
1 polymer ?
#
loop_
_entity_poly.entity_id
_entity_poly.type
_entity_poly.pdbx_seq_one_letter_code
_entity_poly.pdbx_strand_id
1 'polypeptide(L)'
;MTLEVTGDAGGVEYHGLGTFGYDGQKKKYVGTWVDNMAPFLFHLEGALEGNKLTLHSQGPNPMNPETLVKTRDIYEFKGKDHLILTSAIEGPDGKWVPIMTVDCVRKKSSYSK
;
A
#
# COMPACT_ATOMS: atom_id res chain seq x y z
N MET A 1 8.16 4.77 -10.59
CA MET A 1 7.90 5.94 -9.72
C MET A 1 8.02 5.49 -8.28
N THR A 2 8.60 6.32 -7.40
CA THR A 2 8.69 6.03 -5.96
C THR A 2 7.59 6.76 -5.17
N LEU A 3 7.16 6.17 -4.07
CA LEU A 3 6.29 6.79 -3.06
C LEU A 3 6.93 6.57 -1.69
N GLU A 4 7.18 7.66 -0.98
CA GLU A 4 7.64 7.62 0.41
C GLU A 4 6.49 8.04 1.32
N VAL A 5 6.24 7.25 2.37
CA VAL A 5 5.23 7.54 3.38
C VAL A 5 5.92 7.63 4.73
N THR A 6 5.65 8.72 5.44
CA THR A 6 6.10 8.92 6.82
C THR A 6 4.90 9.30 7.66
N GLY A 7 4.84 8.86 8.92
CA GLY A 7 3.71 9.14 9.80
C GLY A 7 3.93 8.68 11.23
N ASP A 8 2.89 8.83 12.05
CA ASP A 8 2.81 8.26 13.39
C ASP A 8 1.73 7.19 13.41
N ALA A 9 2.08 5.99 13.87
CA ALA A 9 1.18 4.86 14.02
C ALA A 9 1.09 4.50 15.50
N GLY A 10 0.35 5.29 16.27
CA GLY A 10 0.13 5.03 17.70
C GLY A 10 1.37 5.31 18.56
N GLY A 11 2.10 6.39 18.26
CA GLY A 11 3.32 6.79 18.97
C GLY A 11 4.60 6.17 18.40
N VAL A 12 4.51 5.37 17.34
CA VAL A 12 5.64 4.79 16.63
C VAL A 12 5.80 5.50 15.29
N GLU A 13 7.00 6.01 15.03
CA GLU A 13 7.33 6.61 13.75
C GLU A 13 7.26 5.55 12.63
N TYR A 14 6.46 5.83 11.61
CA TYR A 14 6.27 4.97 10.46
C TYR A 14 7.08 5.46 9.28
N HIS A 15 7.78 4.55 8.61
CA HIS A 15 8.47 4.79 7.34
C HIS A 15 8.15 3.67 6.35
N GLY A 16 7.61 4.04 5.20
CA GLY A 16 7.34 3.14 4.09
C GLY A 16 7.89 3.67 2.77
N LEU A 17 8.35 2.75 1.92
CA LEU A 17 8.84 3.04 0.58
C LEU A 17 8.21 2.07 -0.43
N GLY A 18 7.55 2.64 -1.43
CA GLY A 18 6.99 1.92 -2.56
C GLY A 18 7.66 2.25 -3.87
N THR A 19 7.85 1.24 -4.72
CA THR A 19 8.14 1.45 -6.15
C THR A 19 6.97 0.96 -6.98
N PHE A 20 6.55 1.76 -7.95
CA PHE A 20 5.39 1.47 -8.79
C PHE A 20 5.69 1.69 -10.27
N GLY A 21 5.09 0.86 -11.12
CA GLY A 21 5.18 0.93 -12.57
C GLY A 21 3.95 0.29 -13.23
N TYR A 22 3.94 0.32 -14.56
CA TYR A 22 2.94 -0.37 -15.36
C TYR A 22 3.63 -1.38 -16.26
N ASP A 23 3.23 -2.64 -16.16
CA ASP A 23 3.68 -3.72 -17.03
C ASP A 23 2.76 -3.77 -18.26
N GLY A 24 3.31 -3.37 -19.42
CA GLY A 24 2.57 -3.32 -20.68
C GLY A 24 2.20 -4.70 -21.25
N GLN A 25 2.92 -5.77 -20.90
CA GLN A 25 2.60 -7.12 -21.34
C GLN A 25 1.45 -7.69 -20.53
N LYS A 26 1.50 -7.54 -19.20
CA LYS A 26 0.42 -7.98 -18.30
C LYS A 26 -0.81 -7.07 -18.35
N LYS A 27 -0.63 -5.82 -18.79
CA LYS A 27 -1.63 -4.74 -18.67
C LYS A 27 -2.05 -4.52 -17.22
N LYS A 28 -1.06 -4.49 -16.32
CA LYS A 28 -1.24 -4.37 -14.87
C LYS A 28 -0.29 -3.34 -14.28
N TYR A 29 -0.73 -2.67 -13.22
CA TYR A 29 0.17 -1.94 -12.35
C TYR A 29 0.93 -2.93 -11.49
N VAL A 30 2.23 -2.73 -11.36
CA VAL A 30 3.13 -3.59 -10.58
C VAL A 30 3.95 -2.74 -9.64
N GLY A 31 4.42 -3.31 -8.55
CA GLY A 31 5.26 -2.59 -7.61
C GLY A 31 5.88 -3.43 -6.51
N THR A 32 6.67 -2.77 -5.69
CA THR A 32 7.17 -3.29 -4.42
C THR A 32 6.83 -2.35 -3.28
N TRP A 33 6.74 -2.89 -2.06
CA TRP A 33 6.60 -2.10 -0.84
C TRP A 33 7.44 -2.71 0.30
N VAL A 34 8.05 -1.83 1.09
CA VAL A 34 8.72 -2.15 2.36
C VAL A 34 8.40 -1.08 3.39
N ASP A 35 8.32 -1.46 4.65
CA ASP A 35 8.18 -0.52 5.77
C ASP A 35 8.86 -1.04 7.04
N ASN A 36 8.93 -0.18 8.06
CA ASN A 36 9.57 -0.50 9.34
C ASN A 36 8.67 -1.28 10.32
N MET A 37 7.42 -1.55 9.96
CA MET A 37 6.46 -2.27 10.81
C MET A 37 6.30 -3.74 10.37
N ALA A 38 6.67 -4.06 9.13
CA ALA A 38 6.67 -5.41 8.58
C ALA A 38 8.04 -5.74 7.93
N PRO A 39 8.79 -6.74 8.41
CA PRO A 39 10.05 -7.16 7.80
C PRO A 39 9.80 -8.02 6.54
N PHE A 40 9.09 -7.46 5.55
CA PHE A 40 8.65 -8.18 4.35
C PHE A 40 8.70 -7.28 3.11
N LEU A 41 9.22 -7.80 2.00
CA LEU A 41 9.14 -7.15 0.68
C LEU A 41 7.85 -7.59 0.01
N PHE A 42 6.87 -6.71 -0.04
CA PHE A 42 5.63 -6.96 -0.74
C PHE A 42 5.84 -6.83 -2.25
N HIS A 43 5.26 -7.76 -3.01
CA HIS A 43 5.14 -7.67 -4.46
C HIS A 43 3.69 -7.37 -4.82
N LEU A 44 3.47 -6.23 -5.46
CA LEU A 44 2.16 -5.67 -5.71
C LEU A 44 1.80 -5.88 -7.18
N GLU A 45 0.58 -6.34 -7.45
CA GLU A 45 0.03 -6.35 -8.81
C GLU A 45 -1.46 -5.97 -8.79
N GLY A 46 -1.89 -5.18 -9.76
CA GLY A 46 -3.29 -4.80 -9.83
C GLY A 46 -3.66 -3.87 -10.97
N ALA A 47 -4.75 -3.14 -10.79
CA ALA A 47 -5.37 -2.34 -11.83
C ALA A 47 -5.90 -1.01 -11.30
N LEU A 48 -5.89 -0.01 -12.18
CA LEU A 48 -6.49 1.30 -11.93
C LEU A 48 -7.89 1.33 -12.56
N GLU A 49 -8.89 1.65 -11.77
CA GLU A 49 -10.27 1.82 -12.20
C GLU A 49 -10.79 3.18 -11.72
N GLY A 50 -10.99 4.11 -12.65
CA GLY A 50 -11.30 5.50 -12.32
C GLY A 50 -10.18 6.14 -11.50
N ASN A 51 -10.49 6.48 -10.25
CA ASN A 51 -9.54 7.07 -9.29
C ASN A 51 -9.05 6.06 -8.23
N LYS A 52 -9.27 4.76 -8.42
CA LYS A 52 -8.87 3.73 -7.45
C LYS A 52 -7.87 2.77 -8.06
N LEU A 53 -6.65 2.77 -7.52
CA LEU A 53 -5.65 1.75 -7.82
C LEU A 53 -5.79 0.64 -6.77
N THR A 54 -6.25 -0.52 -7.20
CA THR A 54 -6.36 -1.72 -6.35
C THR A 54 -5.17 -2.61 -6.64
N LEU A 55 -4.39 -2.93 -5.61
CA LEU A 55 -3.22 -3.79 -5.67
C LEU A 55 -3.43 -5.00 -4.76
N HIS A 56 -3.03 -6.16 -5.24
CA HIS A 56 -3.03 -7.41 -4.50
C HIS A 56 -1.61 -7.85 -4.22
N SER A 57 -1.42 -8.47 -3.06
CA SER A 57 -0.14 -9.04 -2.66
C SER A 57 -0.36 -10.23 -1.72
N GLN A 58 0.74 -10.75 -1.19
CA GLN A 58 0.79 -11.61 -0.03
C GLN A 58 1.72 -10.97 0.98
N GLY A 59 1.39 -11.10 2.27
CA GLY A 59 2.23 -10.58 3.35
C GLY A 59 2.07 -11.39 4.62
N PRO A 60 2.88 -11.09 5.65
CA PRO A 60 2.80 -11.77 6.94
C PRO A 60 1.40 -11.65 7.52
N ASN A 61 0.85 -12.77 7.96
CA ASN A 61 -0.45 -12.79 8.62
C ASN A 61 -0.30 -12.18 10.03
N PRO A 62 -1.04 -11.10 10.37
CA PRO A 62 -0.96 -10.47 11.69
C PRO A 62 -1.29 -11.41 12.85
N MET A 63 -2.09 -12.46 12.59
CA MET A 63 -2.49 -13.45 13.59
C MET A 63 -1.52 -14.63 13.71
N ASN A 64 -0.74 -14.90 12.66
CA ASN A 64 0.30 -15.93 12.64
C ASN A 64 1.44 -15.51 11.70
N PRO A 65 2.44 -14.79 12.21
CA PRO A 65 3.53 -14.23 11.39
C PRO A 65 4.35 -15.25 10.60
N GLU A 66 4.26 -16.55 10.90
CA GLU A 66 4.92 -17.62 10.15
C GLU A 66 4.20 -17.96 8.82
N THR A 67 2.99 -17.42 8.62
CA THR A 67 2.16 -17.68 7.44
C THR A 67 1.95 -16.43 6.62
N LEU A 68 1.72 -16.61 5.31
CA LEU A 68 1.32 -15.54 4.43
C LEU A 68 -0.19 -15.54 4.24
N VAL A 69 -0.77 -14.34 4.23
CA VAL A 69 -2.18 -14.10 3.88
C VAL A 69 -2.24 -13.21 2.65
N LYS A 70 -3.29 -13.35 1.82
CA LYS A 70 -3.52 -12.40 0.74
C LYS A 70 -3.84 -11.04 1.33
N THR A 71 -3.23 -10.01 0.78
CA THR A 71 -3.48 -8.63 1.14
C THR A 71 -4.03 -7.87 -0.07
N ARG A 72 -4.78 -6.81 0.21
CA ARG A 72 -5.29 -5.89 -0.80
C ARG A 72 -5.17 -4.46 -0.32
N ASP A 73 -4.51 -3.65 -1.11
CA ASP A 73 -4.38 -2.22 -0.91
C ASP A 73 -5.17 -1.47 -1.97
N ILE A 74 -6.02 -0.54 -1.52
CA ILE A 74 -6.78 0.35 -2.40
C ILE A 74 -6.28 1.76 -2.15
N TYR A 75 -5.63 2.33 -3.17
CA TYR A 75 -5.22 3.73 -3.21
C TYR A 75 -6.30 4.52 -3.94
N GLU A 76 -7.13 5.24 -3.19
CA GLU A 76 -8.14 6.13 -3.75
C GLU A 76 -7.60 7.55 -3.86
N PHE A 77 -7.37 8.01 -5.09
CA PHE A 77 -6.90 9.35 -5.37
C PHE A 77 -8.06 10.35 -5.23
N LYS A 78 -7.95 11.26 -4.25
CA LYS A 78 -8.93 12.35 -3.99
C LYS A 78 -8.54 13.66 -4.68
N GLY A 79 -7.30 13.76 -5.12
CA GLY A 79 -6.76 14.88 -5.88
C GLY A 79 -5.29 14.65 -6.22
N LYS A 80 -4.61 15.70 -6.69
CA LYS A 80 -3.17 15.61 -7.02
C LYS A 80 -2.27 15.35 -5.80
N ASP A 81 -2.73 15.77 -4.63
CA ASP A 81 -1.95 15.82 -3.39
C ASP A 81 -2.63 15.11 -2.22
N HIS A 82 -3.70 14.34 -2.49
CA HIS A 82 -4.48 13.67 -1.47
C HIS A 82 -4.91 12.29 -1.95
N LEU A 83 -4.62 11.27 -1.18
CA LEU A 83 -5.12 9.91 -1.39
C LEU A 83 -5.55 9.28 -0.08
N ILE A 84 -6.48 8.33 -0.17
CA ILE A 84 -6.84 7.45 0.95
C ILE A 84 -6.31 6.06 0.62
N LEU A 85 -5.47 5.51 1.48
CA LEU A 85 -5.03 4.11 1.43
C LEU A 85 -5.95 3.28 2.33
N THR A 86 -6.49 2.18 1.80
CA THR A 86 -7.18 1.16 2.61
C THR A 86 -6.53 -0.19 2.38
N SER A 87 -6.02 -0.80 3.44
CA SER A 87 -5.41 -2.13 3.43
C SER A 87 -6.34 -3.14 4.06
N ALA A 88 -6.44 -4.32 3.46
CA ALA A 88 -7.26 -5.43 3.92
C ALA A 88 -6.52 -6.76 3.79
N ILE A 89 -6.88 -7.72 4.63
CA ILE A 89 -6.43 -9.12 4.53
C ILE A 89 -7.62 -10.01 4.15
N GLU A 90 -7.36 -11.11 3.45
CA GLU A 90 -8.37 -12.13 3.17
C GLU A 90 -8.55 -13.03 4.40
N GLY A 91 -9.74 -13.02 4.98
CA GLY A 91 -10.10 -13.89 6.09
C GLY A 91 -10.29 -15.35 5.66
N PRO A 92 -10.43 -16.28 6.63
CA PRO A 92 -10.64 -17.71 6.34
C PRO A 92 -11.89 -18.00 5.51
N ASP A 93 -12.88 -17.11 5.54
CA ASP A 93 -14.12 -17.20 4.76
C ASP A 93 -14.01 -16.58 3.35
N GLY A 94 -12.79 -16.18 2.93
CA GLY A 94 -12.52 -15.54 1.65
C GLY A 94 -12.95 -14.07 1.57
N LYS A 95 -13.44 -13.49 2.68
CA LYS A 95 -13.83 -12.08 2.70
C LYS A 95 -12.65 -11.19 3.04
N TRP A 96 -12.64 -10.01 2.43
CA TRP A 96 -11.66 -8.97 2.74
C TRP A 96 -12.04 -8.26 4.03
N VAL A 97 -11.16 -8.31 5.02
CA VAL A 97 -11.30 -7.62 6.30
C VAL A 97 -10.36 -6.42 6.30
N PRO A 98 -10.88 -5.17 6.34
CA PRO A 98 -10.04 -3.97 6.45
C PRO A 98 -9.23 -4.01 7.75
N ILE A 99 -7.93 -3.73 7.65
CA ILE A 99 -7.01 -3.68 8.79
C ILE A 99 -6.45 -2.28 9.02
N MET A 100 -6.45 -1.43 7.98
CA MET A 100 -5.89 -0.09 8.06
C MET A 100 -6.56 0.83 7.05
N THR A 101 -6.82 2.07 7.45
CA THR A 101 -7.15 3.17 6.56
C THR A 101 -6.27 4.36 6.91
N VAL A 102 -5.60 4.94 5.92
CA VAL A 102 -4.70 6.07 6.09
C VAL A 102 -5.13 7.19 5.15
N ASP A 103 -5.33 8.38 5.71
CA ASP A 103 -5.52 9.61 4.94
C ASP A 103 -4.14 10.24 4.68
N CYS A 104 -3.71 10.25 3.43
CA CYS A 104 -2.37 10.67 3.02
C CYS A 104 -2.41 11.97 2.24
N VAL A 105 -1.73 13.00 2.76
CA VAL A 105 -1.50 14.26 2.05
C VAL A 105 -0.06 14.38 1.58
N ARG A 106 0.16 14.86 0.36
CA ARG A 106 1.51 15.07 -0.18
C ARG A 106 2.26 16.08 0.70
N LYS A 107 3.42 15.66 1.22
CA LYS A 107 4.36 16.59 1.84
C LYS A 107 4.86 17.57 0.78
N LYS A 108 4.63 18.87 0.99
CA LYS A 108 5.17 19.92 0.11
C LYS A 108 6.69 19.86 0.17
N SER A 109 7.33 19.76 -0.99
CA SER A 109 8.79 19.79 -1.09
C SER A 109 9.31 21.15 -0.63
N SER A 110 10.22 21.15 0.34
CA SER A 110 10.97 22.34 0.76
C SER A 110 12.31 22.41 0.02
N TYR A 111 12.29 22.29 -1.30
CA TYR A 111 13.48 22.60 -2.10
C TYR A 111 13.50 24.11 -2.34
N SER A 112 14.23 24.84 -1.49
CA SER A 112 14.79 26.14 -1.86
C SER A 112 15.83 25.88 -2.95
N LYS A 113 15.77 26.67 -4.03
CA LYS A 113 16.88 26.77 -4.98
C LYS A 113 18.16 27.25 -4.29
#